data_AF-A0AAD5H8L2-F1
#
_entry.id   AF-A0AAD5H8L2-F1
#
_cell.length_a   1.000
_cell.length_b   1.000
_cell.length_c   1.000
_cell.angle_alpha   90.00
_cell.angle_beta   90.00
_cell.angle_gamma   90.00
#
_symmetry.space_group_name_H-M   'P 1'
#
loop_
_entity.id
_entity.type
_entity.pdbx_description
1 polymer ?
#
loop_
_entity_poly.entity_id
_entity_poly.type
_entity_poly.pdbx_seq_one_letter_code
_entity_poly.pdbx_strand_id
1 'polypeptide(L)'
;MRGPAAAGAAPSGTRRSAAGADIQQPAALPPAELIVLQYERLLPCQLLRRYKRFLGDVQLGGTEAAAPAMAAQAQAAAAATAATAAAAAAIEAAAVQAGAGAVGCTVVHVPNTGSMAGLLGALPAAALLSASADPKRKYAHTHEFIQLQGGTWVGVHSAKANAMVRALLQAQALPGLPPYSRIQQEVKFGADGKSRVDFVLHREPQGEPSSAAQTSSSSGGAMAAAVGVAAAAAAVGASNGAPAAKRRRGSKAAAAAAAAATAVQAGEAATAAAGAGAMNTKCCYLEVKASTLAEDREDGGGRIAMFPDAVSERAQRHVRELTALAKAGASAALVFAVLRDDCNAWAPCHERDPAYGRLVREAAAAGVRLLPVVCALDEGASAVRFRGTLPVDLDYKWAG
;
A
#
# COMPACT_ATOMS: atom_id res chain seq x y z
N MET A 1 61.84 -21.49 38.83
CA MET A 1 60.75 -22.43 39.19
C MET A 1 59.57 -22.22 38.24
N ARG A 2 59.04 -23.34 37.72
CA ARG A 2 57.84 -23.51 36.86
C ARG A 2 57.87 -22.90 35.45
N GLY A 3 58.10 -23.74 34.43
CA GLY A 3 57.44 -23.61 33.12
C GLY A 3 56.06 -24.31 33.14
N PRO A 4 55.55 -24.80 31.99
CA PRO A 4 55.15 -24.08 30.78
C PRO A 4 53.68 -24.41 30.41
N ALA A 5 53.06 -23.73 29.42
CA ALA A 5 51.99 -24.33 28.61
C ALA A 5 51.76 -23.59 27.30
N ALA A 6 51.67 -24.36 26.22
CA ALA A 6 51.60 -23.95 24.84
C ALA A 6 50.18 -24.04 24.25
N ALA A 7 50.03 -23.39 23.10
CA ALA A 7 49.21 -23.75 21.93
C ALA A 7 47.73 -24.12 22.10
N GLY A 8 46.87 -23.33 21.47
CA GLY A 8 45.53 -23.71 21.02
C GLY A 8 45.08 -22.80 19.89
N ALA A 9 45.29 -23.25 18.64
CA ALA A 9 44.81 -22.59 17.44
C ALA A 9 43.44 -23.15 17.02
N ALA A 10 42.69 -22.30 16.30
CA ALA A 10 41.50 -22.51 15.46
C ALA A 10 40.11 -22.40 16.13
N PRO A 11 39.02 -22.10 15.37
CA PRO A 11 38.94 -21.64 13.96
C PRO A 11 38.15 -20.33 13.75
N SER A 12 38.32 -19.80 12.54
CA SER A 12 37.53 -18.75 11.90
C SER A 12 36.04 -19.08 11.86
N GLY A 13 35.25 -18.32 12.62
CA GLY A 13 33.79 -18.33 12.55
C GLY A 13 33.30 -17.60 11.30
N THR A 14 33.03 -18.35 10.24
CA THR A 14 32.23 -17.92 9.10
C THR A 14 30.87 -17.41 9.60
N ARG A 15 30.62 -16.10 9.49
CA ARG A 15 29.27 -15.55 9.65
C ARG A 15 28.40 -16.16 8.55
N ARG A 16 27.48 -17.05 8.94
CA ARG A 16 26.39 -17.50 8.07
C ARG A 16 25.62 -16.27 7.59
N SER A 17 25.71 -15.97 6.30
CA SER A 17 24.78 -15.05 5.64
C SER A 17 23.38 -15.63 5.77
N ALA A 18 22.44 -14.82 6.26
CA ALA A 18 21.03 -15.15 6.19
C ALA A 18 20.67 -15.39 4.71
N ALA A 19 20.20 -16.59 4.40
CA ALA A 19 19.78 -17.00 3.07
C ALA A 19 18.74 -16.00 2.53
N GLY A 20 19.08 -15.35 1.42
CA GLY A 20 18.09 -14.65 0.60
C GLY A 20 17.16 -15.71 0.02
N ALA A 21 15.86 -15.55 0.21
CA ALA A 21 14.90 -16.38 -0.49
C ALA A 21 14.93 -15.99 -1.97
N ASP A 22 15.26 -16.95 -2.84
CA ASP A 22 15.07 -16.83 -4.29
C ASP A 22 13.56 -16.69 -4.56
N ILE A 23 13.14 -15.49 -4.93
CA ILE A 23 11.75 -15.22 -5.31
C ILE A 23 11.64 -15.49 -6.81
N GLN A 24 11.04 -16.63 -7.17
CA GLN A 24 10.66 -16.91 -8.56
C GLN A 24 9.56 -15.94 -9.01
N GLN A 25 9.72 -15.45 -10.23
CA GLN A 25 8.94 -14.41 -10.88
C GLN A 25 7.57 -14.95 -11.37
N PRO A 26 6.41 -14.41 -10.97
CA PRO A 26 5.17 -14.62 -11.70
C PRO A 26 4.92 -13.48 -12.70
N ALA A 27 4.53 -13.86 -13.91
CA ALA A 27 4.24 -12.96 -15.04
C ALA A 27 2.76 -12.48 -15.08
N ALA A 28 2.09 -12.33 -13.93
CA ALA A 28 0.71 -11.86 -13.86
C ALA A 28 0.48 -10.97 -12.64
N LEU A 29 -0.31 -9.89 -12.82
CA LEU A 29 -0.83 -9.09 -11.71
C LEU A 29 -1.45 -10.05 -10.67
N PRO A 30 -1.08 -9.94 -9.38
CA PRO A 30 -1.63 -10.82 -8.37
C PRO A 30 -3.15 -10.61 -8.28
N PRO A 31 -3.91 -11.67 -7.94
CA PRO A 31 -5.35 -11.58 -7.85
C PRO A 31 -5.75 -10.45 -6.88
N ALA A 32 -6.87 -9.78 -7.16
CA ALA A 32 -7.44 -8.64 -6.43
C ALA A 32 -7.80 -8.92 -4.94
N GLU A 33 -7.22 -9.97 -4.36
CA GLU A 33 -7.53 -10.54 -3.06
C GLU A 33 -6.28 -10.95 -2.26
N LEU A 34 -5.06 -10.59 -2.71
CA LEU A 34 -3.84 -10.91 -1.97
C LEU A 34 -3.93 -10.44 -0.51
N ILE A 35 -3.84 -11.37 0.42
CA ILE A 35 -3.74 -11.07 1.85
C ILE A 35 -2.33 -10.55 2.12
N VAL A 36 -2.25 -9.30 2.56
CA VAL A 36 -0.98 -8.62 2.89
C VAL A 36 -0.69 -8.60 4.38
N LEU A 37 -1.69 -8.96 5.20
CA LEU A 37 -1.56 -9.10 6.64
C LEU A 37 -2.67 -10.01 7.17
N GLN A 38 -2.32 -11.02 7.96
CA GLN A 38 -3.28 -11.89 8.64
C GLN A 38 -3.29 -11.59 10.14
N TYR A 39 -4.47 -11.55 10.73
CA TYR A 39 -4.63 -11.56 12.18
C TYR A 39 -5.07 -12.95 12.63
N GLU A 40 -4.55 -13.39 13.78
CA GLU A 40 -5.04 -14.60 14.44
C GLU A 40 -6.49 -14.41 14.90
N ARG A 41 -6.76 -13.27 15.55
CA ARG A 41 -8.08 -12.86 15.99
C ARG A 41 -8.15 -11.35 16.13
N LEU A 42 -9.26 -10.78 15.67
CA LEU A 42 -9.64 -9.40 15.94
C LEU A 42 -10.77 -9.38 16.98
N LEU A 43 -10.62 -8.56 18.01
CA LEU A 43 -11.58 -8.43 19.10
C LEU A 43 -12.40 -7.14 18.91
N PRO A 44 -13.73 -7.22 18.74
CA PRO A 44 -14.58 -6.04 18.64
C PRO A 44 -14.70 -5.32 19.98
N CYS A 45 -14.69 -3.99 19.92
CA CYS A 45 -14.87 -3.11 21.06
C CYS A 45 -15.47 -1.75 20.62
N GLN A 46 -15.75 -0.88 21.58
CA GLN A 46 -15.96 0.53 21.30
C GLN A 46 -14.78 1.36 21.83
N LEU A 47 -14.16 2.16 20.96
CA LEU A 47 -13.20 3.18 21.38
C LEU A 47 -13.95 4.34 22.00
N LEU A 48 -13.69 4.64 23.27
CA LEU A 48 -14.34 5.74 24.00
C LEU A 48 -13.57 7.05 23.85
N ARG A 49 -12.24 6.99 23.93
CA ARG A 49 -11.35 8.15 23.74
C ARG A 49 -9.93 7.71 23.44
N ARG A 50 -9.18 8.58 22.77
CA ARG A 50 -7.73 8.49 22.60
C ARG A 50 -7.03 9.61 23.37
N TYR A 51 -5.94 9.30 24.05
CA TYR A 51 -5.19 10.28 24.83
C TYR A 51 -3.69 9.92 24.85
N LYS A 52 -2.85 10.91 25.20
CA LYS A 52 -1.37 10.78 25.18
C LYS A 52 -0.80 10.28 23.84
N ARG A 53 -1.57 10.36 22.74
CA ARG A 53 -1.30 9.82 21.40
C ARG A 53 -1.25 8.28 21.30
N PHE A 54 -0.68 7.59 22.27
CA PHE A 54 -0.42 6.15 22.21
C PHE A 54 -1.36 5.29 23.07
N LEU A 55 -2.37 5.88 23.73
CA LEU A 55 -3.35 5.18 24.56
C LEU A 55 -4.77 5.47 24.10
N GLY A 56 -5.65 4.51 24.34
CA GLY A 56 -7.09 4.68 24.22
C GLY A 56 -7.82 3.89 25.29
N ASP A 57 -8.96 4.42 25.72
CA ASP A 57 -9.90 3.69 26.56
C ASP A 57 -10.92 3.03 25.65
N VAL A 58 -11.15 1.74 25.86
CA VAL A 58 -12.11 0.95 25.07
C VAL A 58 -13.07 0.21 26.00
N GLN A 59 -14.26 -0.05 25.48
CA GLN A 59 -15.24 -0.92 26.09
C GLN A 59 -15.25 -2.26 25.34
N LEU A 60 -14.80 -3.34 26.00
CA LEU A 60 -14.93 -4.70 25.47
C LEU A 60 -16.38 -5.15 25.65
N GLY A 61 -16.93 -5.88 24.67
CA GLY A 61 -18.37 -6.05 24.47
C GLY A 61 -19.20 -6.38 25.72
N GLY A 62 -20.32 -5.68 25.86
CA GLY A 62 -21.62 -6.35 26.00
C GLY A 62 -22.24 -6.37 24.60
N THR A 63 -22.43 -7.54 24.03
CA THR A 63 -22.99 -7.75 22.68
C THR A 63 -24.51 -7.54 22.63
N GLU A 64 -25.03 -6.40 23.11
CA GLU A 64 -26.49 -6.18 23.12
C GLU A 64 -26.98 -4.73 22.93
N ALA A 65 -26.26 -3.89 22.16
CA ALA A 65 -26.80 -2.57 21.77
C ALA A 65 -26.28 -2.00 20.44
N ALA A 66 -25.95 -2.84 19.46
CA ALA A 66 -25.70 -2.37 18.08
C ALA A 66 -26.05 -3.41 17.01
N ALA A 67 -26.87 -4.42 17.34
CA ALA A 67 -27.15 -5.57 16.48
C ALA A 67 -28.58 -5.69 15.91
N PRO A 68 -29.55 -4.76 16.14
CA PRO A 68 -30.75 -4.73 15.29
C PRO A 68 -31.02 -3.40 14.57
N ALA A 69 -30.01 -2.57 14.31
CA ALA A 69 -30.17 -1.36 13.47
C ALA A 69 -29.60 -1.49 12.04
N MET A 70 -28.89 -2.58 11.70
CA MET A 70 -28.25 -2.73 10.38
C MET A 70 -28.58 -4.01 9.61
N ALA A 71 -29.57 -4.78 10.06
CA ALA A 71 -30.09 -5.95 9.33
C ALA A 71 -31.37 -5.65 8.50
N ALA A 72 -31.99 -4.48 8.64
CA ALA A 72 -33.27 -4.15 7.99
C ALA A 72 -33.14 -3.48 6.61
N GLN A 73 -31.93 -3.27 6.08
CA GLN A 73 -31.72 -2.59 4.79
C GLN A 73 -30.92 -3.40 3.75
N ALA A 74 -30.66 -4.69 4.04
CA ALA A 74 -29.96 -5.60 3.14
C ALA A 74 -30.76 -6.86 2.78
N GLN A 75 -32.10 -6.85 2.95
CA GLN A 75 -33.00 -7.90 2.43
C GLN A 75 -33.76 -7.39 1.21
N ALA A 76 -33.03 -7.20 0.11
CA ALA A 76 -33.58 -7.12 -1.24
C ALA A 76 -32.54 -7.49 -2.29
N ALA A 77 -31.89 -8.65 -2.16
CA ALA A 77 -31.25 -9.33 -3.30
C ALA A 77 -30.90 -10.78 -2.96
N ALA A 78 -31.76 -11.68 -3.44
CA ALA A 78 -31.50 -13.04 -3.93
C ALA A 78 -30.84 -14.10 -3.01
N ALA A 79 -31.68 -15.09 -2.73
CA ALA A 79 -31.37 -16.38 -2.15
C ALA A 79 -30.70 -17.36 -3.14
N ALA A 80 -30.27 -18.51 -2.58
CA ALA A 80 -29.64 -19.71 -3.17
C ALA A 80 -28.10 -19.69 -3.12
N THR A 81 -27.36 -20.64 -2.54
CA THR A 81 -27.69 -22.03 -2.14
C THR A 81 -26.63 -22.54 -1.13
N ALA A 82 -27.04 -23.52 -0.30
CA ALA A 82 -26.29 -24.25 0.74
C ALA A 82 -25.02 -24.97 0.23
N ALA A 83 -24.07 -25.52 1.00
CA ALA A 83 -23.89 -25.86 2.42
C ALA A 83 -22.37 -25.73 2.69
N THR A 84 -21.80 -25.61 3.89
CA THR A 84 -21.64 -26.67 4.90
C THR A 84 -20.72 -26.04 5.97
N ALA A 85 -21.07 -26.08 7.26
CA ALA A 85 -20.11 -26.05 8.38
C ALA A 85 -20.83 -26.15 9.73
N ALA A 86 -21.57 -27.24 9.93
CA ALA A 86 -22.00 -27.66 11.27
C ALA A 86 -20.79 -28.23 12.02
N ALA A 87 -19.92 -27.34 12.51
CA ALA A 87 -18.86 -27.66 13.48
C ALA A 87 -18.35 -26.43 14.27
N ALA A 88 -18.74 -25.20 13.92
CA ALA A 88 -18.34 -23.99 14.65
C ALA A 88 -19.36 -23.52 15.71
N ALA A 89 -20.65 -23.86 15.55
CA ALA A 89 -21.73 -23.38 16.41
C ALA A 89 -21.77 -24.02 17.82
N ALA A 90 -21.06 -25.14 18.03
CA ALA A 90 -21.08 -25.85 19.32
C ALA A 90 -20.12 -25.25 20.37
N ILE A 91 -19.18 -24.38 19.96
CA ILE A 91 -18.26 -23.69 20.88
C ILE A 91 -18.87 -22.35 21.34
N GLU A 92 -19.73 -21.74 20.54
CA GLU A 92 -20.38 -20.46 20.83
C GLU A 92 -21.49 -20.59 21.90
N ALA A 93 -22.19 -21.73 21.94
CA ALA A 93 -23.24 -21.97 22.94
C ALA A 93 -22.71 -22.20 24.37
N ALA A 94 -21.45 -22.63 24.54
CA ALA A 94 -20.89 -22.94 25.85
C ALA A 94 -20.27 -21.71 26.56
N ALA A 95 -20.07 -20.60 25.86
CA ALA A 95 -19.53 -19.36 26.45
C ALA A 95 -20.61 -18.36 26.90
N VAL A 96 -21.88 -18.58 26.53
CA VAL A 96 -23.00 -17.66 26.80
C VAL A 96 -23.60 -17.83 28.20
N GLN A 97 -23.26 -18.89 28.94
CA GLN A 97 -23.82 -19.15 30.27
C GLN A 97 -22.85 -18.95 31.45
N ALA A 98 -21.72 -18.27 31.25
CA ALA A 98 -20.82 -17.92 32.34
C ALA A 98 -20.41 -16.44 32.30
N GLY A 99 -21.21 -15.59 32.95
CA GLY A 99 -20.78 -14.27 33.40
C GLY A 99 -21.57 -13.09 32.86
N ALA A 100 -22.71 -12.79 33.48
CA ALA A 100 -23.12 -11.40 33.64
C ALA A 100 -22.08 -10.69 34.53
N GLY A 101 -20.97 -10.27 33.91
CA GLY A 101 -19.82 -9.65 34.57
C GLY A 101 -19.54 -8.28 33.96
N ALA A 102 -19.34 -7.29 34.81
CA ALA A 102 -19.19 -5.86 34.48
C ALA A 102 -18.58 -5.56 33.09
N VAL A 103 -19.29 -4.72 32.33
CA VAL A 103 -18.80 -4.13 31.07
C VAL A 103 -17.56 -3.29 31.37
N GLY A 104 -16.37 -3.90 31.25
CA GLY A 104 -15.11 -3.32 31.69
C GLY A 104 -14.52 -2.36 30.66
N CYS A 105 -14.29 -1.11 31.07
CA CYS A 105 -13.41 -0.21 30.34
C CYS A 105 -11.95 -0.67 30.53
N THR A 106 -11.20 -0.84 29.45
CA THR A 106 -9.78 -1.21 29.49
C THR A 106 -8.92 -0.26 28.66
N VAL A 107 -7.64 -0.15 29.03
CA VAL A 107 -6.68 0.70 28.33
C VAL A 107 -5.96 -0.13 27.27
N VAL A 108 -5.91 0.38 26.05
CA VAL A 108 -5.23 -0.27 24.91
C VAL A 108 -4.10 0.59 24.39
N HIS A 109 -3.13 -0.06 23.75
CA HIS A 109 -2.12 0.65 22.97
C HIS A 109 -2.71 1.12 21.64
N VAL A 110 -2.50 2.39 21.30
CA VAL A 110 -2.82 2.96 19.99
C VAL A 110 -1.52 3.15 19.21
N PRO A 111 -1.19 2.28 18.25
CA PRO A 111 0.08 2.28 17.51
C PRO A 111 0.05 3.28 16.34
N ASN A 112 -0.40 4.50 16.64
CA ASN A 112 -0.41 5.63 15.72
C ASN A 112 0.09 6.86 16.47
N THR A 113 1.17 7.47 16.01
CA THR A 113 1.74 8.69 16.62
C THR A 113 1.20 9.98 16.00
N GLY A 114 0.53 9.87 14.84
CA GLY A 114 -0.13 10.96 14.11
C GLY A 114 -1.38 11.48 14.80
N SER A 115 -2.03 12.47 14.18
CA SER A 115 -3.21 13.10 14.77
C SER A 115 -4.43 12.18 14.71
N MET A 116 -4.46 11.22 13.77
CA MET A 116 -5.66 10.45 13.41
C MET A 116 -6.81 11.40 13.01
N ALA A 117 -6.48 12.48 12.31
CA ALA A 117 -7.45 13.46 11.84
C ALA A 117 -8.54 12.77 11.00
N GLY A 118 -9.79 13.20 11.22
CA GLY A 118 -10.96 12.62 10.57
C GLY A 118 -11.45 11.28 11.16
N LEU A 119 -10.70 10.65 12.07
CA LEU A 119 -11.08 9.32 12.62
C LEU A 119 -11.76 9.40 13.99
N LEU A 120 -11.52 10.48 14.75
CA LEU A 120 -11.93 10.59 16.17
C LEU A 120 -13.13 11.51 16.40
N GLY A 121 -13.77 12.00 15.34
CA GLY A 121 -14.86 12.98 15.44
C GLY A 121 -16.19 12.43 15.96
N ALA A 122 -16.37 11.11 15.91
CA ALA A 122 -17.60 10.42 16.26
C ALA A 122 -17.33 9.30 17.28
N LEU A 123 -16.84 9.66 18.47
CA LEU A 123 -16.67 8.71 19.57
C LEU A 123 -17.92 8.69 20.48
N PRO A 124 -18.30 7.54 21.07
CA PRO A 124 -17.64 6.25 20.93
C PRO A 124 -17.81 5.64 19.52
N ALA A 125 -16.78 4.94 19.04
CA ALA A 125 -16.76 4.33 17.71
C ALA A 125 -16.46 2.84 17.78
N ALA A 126 -17.04 2.04 16.89
CA ALA A 126 -16.67 0.63 16.75
C ALA A 126 -15.18 0.52 16.37
N ALA A 127 -14.48 -0.41 17.02
CA ALA A 127 -13.06 -0.63 16.85
C ALA A 127 -12.72 -2.12 16.95
N LEU A 128 -11.58 -2.49 16.37
CA LEU A 128 -11.03 -3.83 16.41
C LEU A 128 -9.63 -3.82 17.03
N LEU A 129 -9.40 -4.77 17.93
CA LEU A 129 -8.14 -4.93 18.63
C LEU A 129 -7.45 -6.25 18.24
N SER A 130 -6.13 -6.24 18.18
CA SER A 130 -5.35 -7.47 18.30
C SER A 130 -4.97 -7.73 19.76
N ALA A 131 -4.81 -8.99 20.13
CA ALA A 131 -4.31 -9.40 21.44
C ALA A 131 -2.84 -9.87 21.32
N SER A 132 -2.05 -9.60 22.35
CA SER A 132 -0.69 -10.11 22.50
C SER A 132 -0.63 -11.05 23.69
N ALA A 133 -0.08 -12.24 23.48
CA ALA A 133 0.17 -13.21 24.54
C ALA A 133 1.46 -12.93 25.35
N ASP A 134 2.29 -11.97 24.93
CA ASP A 134 3.53 -11.62 25.63
C ASP A 134 3.24 -10.99 27.01
N PRO A 135 3.56 -11.68 28.13
CA PRO A 135 3.26 -11.20 29.48
C PRO A 135 4.08 -9.97 29.88
N LYS A 136 5.14 -9.62 29.13
CA LYS A 136 5.96 -8.42 29.40
C LYS A 136 5.32 -7.15 28.87
N ARG A 137 4.30 -7.24 28.02
CA ARG A 137 3.62 -6.06 27.48
C ARG A 137 2.78 -5.39 28.56
N LYS A 138 2.96 -4.08 28.68
CA LYS A 138 2.15 -3.24 29.57
C LYS A 138 0.66 -3.24 29.20
N TYR A 139 0.35 -3.33 27.91
CA TYR A 139 -1.02 -3.37 27.39
C TYR A 139 -1.17 -4.63 26.54
N ALA A 140 -2.10 -5.51 26.92
CA ALA A 140 -2.35 -6.78 26.24
C ALA A 140 -3.00 -6.59 24.86
N HIS A 141 -3.69 -5.46 24.66
CA HIS A 141 -4.43 -5.17 23.43
C HIS A 141 -3.84 -3.99 22.66
N THR A 142 -3.88 -4.11 21.33
CA THR A 142 -3.44 -3.07 20.39
C THR A 142 -4.63 -2.70 19.51
N HIS A 143 -4.91 -1.40 19.37
CA HIS A 143 -5.96 -0.89 18.47
C HIS A 143 -5.50 -0.99 17.02
N GLU A 144 -6.25 -1.74 16.20
CA GLU A 144 -5.87 -2.07 14.82
C GLU A 144 -6.75 -1.34 13.80
N PHE A 145 -8.07 -1.30 14.03
CA PHE A 145 -9.03 -0.65 13.14
C PHE A 145 -10.07 0.15 13.90
N ILE A 146 -10.54 1.23 13.29
CA ILE A 146 -11.69 2.02 13.73
C ILE A 146 -12.70 2.11 12.59
N GLN A 147 -13.99 2.00 12.90
CA GLN A 147 -15.07 2.15 11.94
C GLN A 147 -15.59 3.59 11.96
N LEU A 148 -15.75 4.20 10.79
CA LEU A 148 -16.32 5.54 10.65
C LEU A 148 -17.85 5.49 10.60
N GLN A 149 -18.48 6.65 10.83
CA GLN A 149 -19.91 6.83 10.53
C GLN A 149 -20.09 6.65 9.01
N GLY A 150 -20.71 5.54 8.60
CA GLY A 150 -20.75 5.08 7.21
C GLY A 150 -20.30 3.62 7.02
N GLY A 151 -19.73 3.00 8.06
CA GLY A 151 -19.39 1.57 8.07
C GLY A 151 -18.00 1.24 7.55
N THR A 152 -17.28 2.20 6.96
CA THR A 152 -15.90 2.02 6.48
C THR A 152 -14.95 1.73 7.64
N TRP A 153 -14.17 0.67 7.50
CA TRP A 153 -13.05 0.37 8.40
C TRP A 153 -11.77 1.09 7.95
N VAL A 154 -11.11 1.73 8.92
CA VAL A 154 -9.81 2.38 8.71
C VAL A 154 -8.77 1.74 9.61
N GLY A 155 -7.67 1.25 9.01
CA GLY A 155 -6.52 0.75 9.74
C GLY A 155 -5.76 1.89 10.42
N VAL A 156 -5.50 1.77 11.72
CA VAL A 156 -4.82 2.82 12.50
C VAL A 156 -3.35 2.50 12.76
N HIS A 157 -2.92 1.26 12.56
CA HIS A 157 -1.58 0.79 12.90
C HIS A 157 -0.55 1.13 11.81
N SER A 158 0.05 2.32 11.91
CA SER A 158 0.94 2.85 10.86
C SER A 158 2.19 2.01 10.64
N ALA A 159 2.77 1.41 11.70
CA ALA A 159 3.96 0.56 11.57
C ALA A 159 3.73 -0.72 10.74
N LYS A 160 2.47 -1.18 10.59
CA LYS A 160 2.16 -2.34 9.75
C LYS A 160 2.16 -2.01 8.25
N ALA A 161 2.15 -0.73 7.86
CA ALA A 161 2.27 -0.33 6.46
C ALA A 161 3.51 -0.95 5.79
N ASN A 162 4.66 -0.94 6.47
CA ASN A 162 5.88 -1.56 5.96
C ASN A 162 5.72 -3.08 5.77
N ALA A 163 5.04 -3.77 6.69
CA ALA A 163 4.80 -5.21 6.56
C ALA A 163 3.90 -5.51 5.36
N MET A 164 2.83 -4.74 5.15
CA MET A 164 1.92 -4.88 4.02
C MET A 164 2.62 -4.59 2.69
N VAL A 165 3.41 -3.51 2.61
CA VAL A 165 4.19 -3.18 1.42
C VAL A 165 5.27 -4.24 1.15
N ARG A 166 5.89 -4.80 2.19
CA ARG A 166 6.83 -5.91 2.03
C ARG A 166 6.16 -7.13 1.42
N ALA A 167 4.97 -7.51 1.89
CA ALA A 167 4.21 -8.63 1.32
C ALA A 167 3.90 -8.39 -0.18
N LEU A 168 3.51 -7.16 -0.54
CA LEU A 168 3.29 -6.76 -1.93
C LEU A 168 4.56 -6.81 -2.77
N LEU A 169 5.69 -6.37 -2.23
CA LEU A 169 6.99 -6.47 -2.91
C LEU A 169 7.41 -7.92 -3.11
N GLN A 170 7.19 -8.79 -2.12
CA GLN A 170 7.49 -10.23 -2.25
C GLN A 170 6.62 -10.90 -3.32
N ALA A 171 5.36 -10.48 -3.43
CA ALA A 171 4.42 -10.94 -4.45
C ALA A 171 4.57 -10.25 -5.81
N GLN A 172 5.53 -9.32 -5.97
CA GLN A 172 5.70 -8.50 -7.17
C GLN A 172 4.42 -7.79 -7.62
N ALA A 173 3.62 -7.34 -6.65
CA ALA A 173 2.27 -6.81 -6.84
C ALA A 173 2.20 -5.32 -7.19
N LEU A 174 3.30 -4.58 -6.97
CA LEU A 174 3.31 -3.13 -7.11
C LEU A 174 3.63 -2.72 -8.56
N PRO A 175 2.74 -1.97 -9.24
CA PRO A 175 2.92 -1.63 -10.63
C PRO A 175 4.06 -0.63 -10.85
N GLY A 176 4.66 -0.68 -12.04
CA GLY A 176 5.66 0.29 -12.49
C GLY A 176 7.00 0.25 -11.75
N LEU A 177 7.24 -0.73 -10.87
CA LEU A 177 8.58 -0.98 -10.30
C LEU A 177 9.51 -1.61 -11.33
N PRO A 178 10.81 -1.22 -11.38
CA PRO A 178 11.79 -1.93 -12.18
C PRO A 178 11.91 -3.38 -11.67
N PRO A 179 12.29 -4.36 -12.51
CA PRO A 179 12.50 -5.73 -12.06
C PRO A 179 13.52 -5.81 -10.92
N TYR A 180 13.25 -6.65 -9.92
CA TYR A 180 14.13 -6.89 -8.78
C TYR A 180 14.06 -8.36 -8.34
N SER A 181 15.14 -8.83 -7.73
CA SER A 181 15.25 -10.17 -7.15
C SER A 181 15.50 -10.14 -5.64
N ARG A 182 15.98 -9.01 -5.11
CA ARG A 182 16.30 -8.88 -3.68
C ARG A 182 15.71 -7.62 -3.07
N ILE A 183 15.14 -7.76 -1.88
CA ILE A 183 14.58 -6.67 -1.07
C ILE A 183 15.46 -6.46 0.17
N GLN A 184 15.98 -5.25 0.35
CA GLN A 184 16.65 -4.83 1.58
C GLN A 184 15.75 -3.83 2.32
N GLN A 185 15.75 -3.87 3.65
CA GLN A 185 14.92 -3.00 4.49
C GLN A 185 15.79 -2.03 5.31
N GLU A 186 15.22 -0.88 5.69
CA GLU A 186 15.82 0.06 6.65
C GLU A 186 17.25 0.50 6.27
N VAL A 187 17.45 0.78 4.98
CA VAL A 187 18.78 1.09 4.41
C VAL A 187 19.08 2.57 4.61
N LYS A 188 20.27 2.90 5.12
CA LYS A 188 20.69 4.30 5.23
C LYS A 188 20.78 4.95 3.84
N PHE A 189 20.26 6.16 3.72
CA PHE A 189 20.29 6.94 2.48
C PHE A 189 20.32 8.45 2.78
N GLY A 190 20.43 9.26 1.73
CA GLY A 190 20.56 10.72 1.86
C GLY A 190 22.00 11.18 2.09
N ALA A 191 22.26 12.45 1.80
CA ALA A 191 23.60 13.02 1.79
C ALA A 191 24.25 13.07 3.19
N ASP A 192 23.45 13.18 4.25
CA ASP A 192 23.94 13.26 5.63
C ASP A 192 23.96 11.89 6.35
N GLY A 193 23.44 10.84 5.71
CA GLY A 193 23.35 9.48 6.25
C GLY A 193 22.47 9.33 7.50
N LYS A 194 21.64 10.34 7.81
CA LYS A 194 20.77 10.34 9.01
C LYS A 194 19.41 9.71 8.75
N SER A 195 19.03 9.57 7.48
CA SER A 195 17.76 8.97 7.08
C SER A 195 17.94 7.49 6.72
N ARG A 196 16.85 6.74 6.89
CA ARG A 196 16.72 5.37 6.42
C ARG A 196 15.51 5.29 5.52
N VAL A 197 15.69 4.68 4.35
CA VAL A 197 14.61 4.38 3.42
C VAL A 197 14.05 3.01 3.80
N ASP A 198 12.73 2.86 3.71
CA ASP A 198 12.06 1.64 4.16
C ASP A 198 12.53 0.42 3.37
N PHE A 199 12.69 0.56 2.04
CA PHE A 199 13.18 -0.51 1.18
C PHE A 199 14.17 -0.05 0.10
N VAL A 200 15.10 -0.94 -0.24
CA VAL A 200 15.88 -0.86 -1.48
C VAL A 200 15.73 -2.18 -2.22
N LEU A 201 15.24 -2.10 -3.46
CA LEU A 201 15.10 -3.24 -4.35
C LEU A 201 16.33 -3.34 -5.22
N HIS A 202 16.92 -4.53 -5.32
CA HIS A 202 18.12 -4.79 -6.10
C HIS A 202 17.80 -5.73 -7.25
N ARG A 203 18.33 -5.43 -8.42
CA ARG A 203 18.33 -6.33 -9.57
C ARG A 203 19.67 -7.04 -9.62
N GLU A 204 19.68 -8.37 -9.67
CA GLU A 204 20.90 -9.08 -10.05
C GLU A 204 21.22 -8.80 -11.52
N PRO A 205 22.50 -8.53 -11.86
CA PRO A 205 22.89 -8.51 -13.26
C PRO A 205 22.55 -9.88 -13.84
N GLN A 206 21.63 -9.91 -14.81
CA GLN A 206 21.50 -11.08 -15.68
C GLN A 206 22.89 -11.28 -16.25
N GLY A 207 23.51 -12.43 -15.96
CA GLY A 207 24.84 -12.72 -16.45
C GLY A 207 24.89 -12.37 -17.93
N GLU A 208 25.80 -11.48 -18.32
CA GLU A 208 26.15 -11.39 -19.73
C GLU A 208 26.43 -12.83 -20.16
N PRO A 209 25.83 -13.32 -21.27
CA PRO A 209 26.25 -14.61 -21.78
C PRO A 209 27.75 -14.50 -21.99
N SER A 210 28.51 -15.22 -21.16
CA SER A 210 29.95 -15.29 -21.26
C SER A 210 30.25 -15.68 -22.70
N SER A 211 30.86 -14.78 -23.47
CA SER A 211 31.26 -15.02 -24.86
C SER A 211 32.48 -15.95 -24.93
N ALA A 212 32.53 -16.98 -24.08
CA ALA A 212 33.59 -17.97 -24.00
C ALA A 212 33.11 -19.31 -24.55
N ALA A 213 32.71 -19.32 -25.83
CA ALA A 213 32.66 -20.53 -26.65
C ALA A 213 32.63 -20.18 -28.15
N GLN A 214 33.67 -19.53 -28.68
CA GLN A 214 33.98 -19.60 -30.11
C GLN A 214 35.48 -19.78 -30.28
N THR A 215 35.89 -21.05 -30.33
CA THR A 215 37.16 -21.48 -30.88
C THR A 215 37.10 -21.42 -32.42
N SER A 216 37.92 -20.52 -32.99
CA SER A 216 38.65 -20.64 -34.27
C SER A 216 38.03 -21.37 -35.48
N SER A 217 37.80 -20.63 -36.56
CA SER A 217 38.27 -20.91 -37.95
C SER A 217 37.67 -19.85 -38.89
N SER A 218 38.48 -18.90 -39.36
CA SER A 218 39.16 -18.87 -40.67
C SER A 218 38.36 -18.14 -41.78
N SER A 219 39.07 -17.18 -42.38
CA SER A 219 38.98 -16.66 -43.76
C SER A 219 37.75 -15.88 -44.23
N GLY A 220 37.98 -14.59 -44.48
CA GLY A 220 37.90 -14.05 -45.85
C GLY A 220 36.62 -13.33 -46.26
N GLY A 221 36.79 -12.14 -46.84
CA GLY A 221 35.84 -11.60 -47.84
C GLY A 221 35.19 -10.27 -47.49
N ALA A 222 35.63 -9.22 -48.17
CA ALA A 222 35.06 -7.88 -48.19
C ALA A 222 33.70 -7.82 -48.96
N MET A 223 32.81 -6.90 -48.61
CA MET A 223 32.35 -5.80 -49.49
C MET A 223 31.21 -4.98 -48.87
N ALA A 224 31.16 -3.73 -49.33
CA ALA A 224 30.24 -2.65 -48.97
C ALA A 224 28.80 -2.87 -49.44
N ALA A 225 27.86 -2.13 -48.85
CA ALA A 225 27.01 -1.16 -49.57
C ALA A 225 26.00 -0.49 -48.62
N ALA A 226 25.99 0.83 -48.63
CA ALA A 226 24.90 1.68 -48.17
C ALA A 226 23.85 1.82 -49.27
N VAL A 227 22.56 1.83 -48.91
CA VAL A 227 21.48 2.49 -49.66
C VAL A 227 20.42 2.93 -48.65
N GLY A 228 20.03 4.21 -48.71
CA GLY A 228 18.97 4.79 -47.90
C GLY A 228 17.65 5.00 -48.65
N VAL A 229 16.87 5.96 -48.13
CA VAL A 229 15.62 6.55 -48.71
C VAL A 229 14.39 5.64 -48.51
N ALA A 230 13.19 6.07 -48.11
CA ALA A 230 12.52 7.36 -48.20
C ALA A 230 11.44 7.53 -47.12
N ALA A 231 11.14 8.79 -46.80
CA ALA A 231 9.87 9.23 -46.25
C ALA A 231 8.78 9.29 -47.34
N ALA A 232 7.51 9.12 -46.96
CA ALA A 232 6.38 9.61 -47.74
C ALA A 232 5.24 10.03 -46.79
N ALA A 233 4.92 11.33 -46.83
CA ALA A 233 3.68 11.90 -46.36
C ALA A 233 2.66 11.89 -47.50
N ALA A 234 1.38 11.68 -47.21
CA ALA A 234 0.28 12.12 -48.07
C ALA A 234 -0.97 12.37 -47.21
N ALA A 235 -1.63 13.47 -47.53
CA ALA A 235 -2.78 14.04 -46.85
C ALA A 235 -4.06 13.89 -47.70
N VAL A 236 -5.17 14.36 -47.10
CA VAL A 236 -6.45 14.85 -47.69
C VAL A 236 -7.61 13.84 -47.78
N GLY A 237 -8.77 14.26 -47.26
CA GLY A 237 -10.07 13.62 -47.49
C GLY A 237 -11.17 14.18 -46.58
N ALA A 238 -12.02 15.06 -47.10
CA ALA A 238 -12.95 15.93 -46.38
C ALA A 238 -14.32 15.33 -45.94
N SER A 239 -14.94 16.03 -44.97
CA SER A 239 -16.36 16.40 -44.84
C SER A 239 -17.47 15.33 -44.69
N ASN A 240 -18.32 15.43 -43.64
CA ASN A 240 -19.61 16.15 -43.66
C ASN A 240 -20.51 15.83 -42.44
N GLY A 241 -21.20 16.86 -41.93
CA GLY A 241 -22.64 16.80 -41.61
C GLY A 241 -23.11 16.29 -40.23
N ALA A 242 -23.56 17.21 -39.39
CA ALA A 242 -24.46 16.97 -38.25
C ALA A 242 -25.90 16.64 -38.71
N PRO A 243 -26.82 16.15 -37.84
CA PRO A 243 -27.57 17.08 -36.99
C PRO A 243 -27.94 16.55 -35.57
N ALA A 244 -28.38 17.48 -34.74
CA ALA A 244 -28.87 17.32 -33.37
C ALA A 244 -30.34 16.85 -33.29
N ALA A 245 -30.72 16.09 -32.24
CA ALA A 245 -31.97 16.28 -31.49
C ALA A 245 -32.13 15.38 -30.23
N LYS A 246 -32.49 16.05 -29.12
CA LYS A 246 -33.41 15.68 -28.01
C LYS A 246 -33.22 14.39 -27.15
N ARG A 247 -32.74 14.66 -25.93
CA ARG A 247 -33.26 14.24 -24.59
C ARG A 247 -34.27 13.09 -24.52
N ARG A 248 -33.93 12.05 -23.73
CA ARG A 248 -34.86 11.40 -22.76
C ARG A 248 -34.10 11.01 -21.49
N ARG A 249 -34.76 11.24 -20.35
CA ARG A 249 -34.38 10.91 -18.97
C ARG A 249 -34.71 9.44 -18.66
N GLY A 250 -33.95 8.87 -17.71
CA GLY A 250 -34.20 7.58 -17.04
C GLY A 250 -33.18 6.52 -17.50
N SER A 251 -32.47 5.78 -16.65
CA SER A 251 -32.49 5.55 -15.21
C SER A 251 -31.05 5.22 -14.79
N LYS A 252 -30.49 6.02 -13.88
CA LYS A 252 -29.08 6.03 -13.46
C LYS A 252 -28.99 5.24 -12.15
N ALA A 253 -28.65 3.96 -12.20
CA ALA A 253 -28.29 3.19 -10.99
C ALA A 253 -27.53 1.86 -11.24
N ALA A 254 -27.52 1.28 -12.44
CA ALA A 254 -26.93 -0.05 -12.65
C ALA A 254 -25.72 -0.09 -13.62
N ALA A 255 -25.25 1.05 -14.13
CA ALA A 255 -24.17 1.13 -15.13
C ALA A 255 -22.82 1.65 -14.57
N ALA A 256 -22.72 1.92 -13.27
CA ALA A 256 -21.51 2.47 -12.65
C ALA A 256 -20.46 1.41 -12.27
N ALA A 257 -20.82 0.12 -12.20
CA ALA A 257 -19.88 -0.95 -11.85
C ALA A 257 -19.12 -1.53 -13.06
N ALA A 258 -19.64 -1.35 -14.28
CA ALA A 258 -19.00 -1.86 -15.51
C ALA A 258 -18.09 -0.82 -16.20
N ALA A 259 -18.25 0.48 -15.91
CA ALA A 259 -17.44 1.55 -16.50
C ALA A 259 -16.04 1.70 -15.85
N ALA A 260 -15.84 1.17 -14.65
CA ALA A 260 -14.54 1.17 -13.96
C ALA A 260 -13.53 0.18 -14.57
N ALA A 261 -13.99 -0.88 -15.25
CA ALA A 261 -13.13 -1.87 -15.91
C ALA A 261 -12.64 -1.41 -17.30
N THR A 262 -13.41 -0.57 -18.00
CA THR A 262 -13.06 -0.12 -19.37
C THR A 262 -12.19 1.15 -19.38
N ALA A 263 -12.13 1.90 -18.29
CA ALA A 263 -11.24 3.06 -18.16
C ALA A 263 -9.77 2.70 -17.83
N VAL A 264 -9.49 1.44 -17.46
CA VAL A 264 -8.12 0.95 -17.20
C VAL A 264 -7.29 0.95 -18.49
N GLN A 265 -7.88 0.63 -19.64
CA GLN A 265 -7.15 0.53 -20.91
C GLN A 265 -6.87 1.87 -21.61
N ALA A 266 -7.53 2.97 -21.24
CA ALA A 266 -7.32 4.28 -21.86
C ALA A 266 -6.35 5.19 -21.07
N GLY A 267 -6.10 4.89 -19.79
CA GLY A 267 -5.13 5.60 -18.94
C GLY A 267 -3.72 5.00 -18.95
N GLU A 268 -3.57 3.71 -19.27
CA GLU A 268 -2.26 3.03 -19.39
C GLU A 268 -1.44 3.53 -20.59
N ALA A 269 -2.09 3.96 -21.68
CA ALA A 269 -1.40 4.46 -22.86
C ALA A 269 -0.75 5.85 -22.66
N ALA A 270 -1.27 6.68 -21.74
CA ALA A 270 -0.73 8.01 -21.45
C ALA A 270 0.36 8.02 -20.37
N THR A 271 0.62 6.88 -19.70
CA THR A 271 1.69 6.72 -18.71
C THR A 271 2.79 5.74 -19.14
N ALA A 272 2.60 5.02 -20.26
CA ALA A 272 3.61 4.14 -20.84
C ALA A 272 4.67 4.84 -21.72
N ALA A 273 4.51 6.14 -22.03
CA ALA A 273 5.35 6.85 -23.01
C ALA A 273 6.15 8.04 -22.44
N ALA A 274 6.48 8.03 -21.16
CA ALA A 274 7.44 8.97 -20.56
C ALA A 274 8.66 8.20 -20.04
N GLY A 275 9.65 7.98 -20.92
CA GLY A 275 11.02 7.64 -20.52
C GLY A 275 11.45 6.19 -20.67
N ALA A 276 11.20 5.55 -21.81
CA ALA A 276 11.96 4.36 -22.23
C ALA A 276 13.37 4.76 -22.74
N GLY A 277 14.14 5.47 -21.91
CA GLY A 277 15.60 5.49 -22.00
C GLY A 277 16.10 4.45 -21.02
N ALA A 278 16.93 3.50 -21.47
CA ALA A 278 17.39 2.37 -20.65
C ALA A 278 18.10 2.85 -19.36
N MET A 279 17.34 2.97 -18.28
CA MET A 279 17.86 3.36 -16.97
C MET A 279 18.63 2.16 -16.40
N ASN A 280 19.95 2.26 -16.39
CA ASN A 280 20.83 1.31 -15.70
C ASN A 280 20.77 1.52 -14.18
N THR A 281 19.58 1.43 -13.59
CA THR A 281 19.40 1.57 -12.14
C THR A 281 19.44 0.20 -11.51
N LYS A 282 20.62 -0.19 -11.02
CA LYS A 282 20.84 -1.42 -10.25
C LYS A 282 19.92 -1.53 -9.02
N CYS A 283 19.44 -0.39 -8.52
CA CYS A 283 18.62 -0.29 -7.31
C CYS A 283 17.39 0.61 -7.48
N CYS A 284 16.34 0.33 -6.72
CA CYS A 284 15.17 1.18 -6.55
C CYS A 284 14.90 1.48 -5.07
N TYR A 285 14.81 2.76 -4.70
CA TYR A 285 14.63 3.24 -3.32
C TYR A 285 13.16 3.53 -3.03
N LEU A 286 12.58 2.92 -1.99
CA LEU A 286 11.15 3.00 -1.68
C LEU A 286 10.91 3.47 -0.26
N GLU A 287 10.17 4.57 -0.12
CA GLU A 287 9.67 5.05 1.16
C GLU A 287 8.17 4.77 1.27
N VAL A 288 7.73 4.29 2.44
CA VAL A 288 6.34 3.95 2.74
C VAL A 288 5.73 5.00 3.67
N LYS A 289 4.50 5.40 3.36
CA LYS A 289 3.66 6.27 4.20
C LYS A 289 2.31 5.61 4.44
N ALA A 290 1.80 5.68 5.67
CA ALA A 290 0.44 5.27 5.98
C ALA A 290 -0.51 6.46 5.75
N SER A 291 -1.50 6.30 4.88
CA SER A 291 -2.53 7.32 4.59
C SER A 291 -3.87 6.87 5.16
N THR A 292 -4.41 7.63 6.10
CA THR A 292 -5.71 7.37 6.74
C THR A 292 -6.67 8.54 6.60
N LEU A 293 -6.15 9.76 6.44
CA LEU A 293 -6.93 10.96 6.19
C LEU A 293 -7.64 10.83 4.85
N ALA A 294 -8.91 11.22 4.81
CA ALA A 294 -9.69 11.31 3.59
C ALA A 294 -10.83 12.31 3.74
N GLU A 295 -11.28 12.85 2.62
CA GLU A 295 -12.44 13.74 2.57
C GLU A 295 -13.31 13.49 1.35
N ASP A 296 -14.53 14.00 1.38
CA ASP A 296 -15.43 14.02 0.23
C ASP A 296 -15.02 15.13 -0.71
N ARG A 297 -14.94 14.85 -2.02
CA ARG A 297 -14.65 15.87 -3.02
C ARG A 297 -15.88 16.75 -3.25
N GLU A 298 -15.70 18.07 -3.28
CA GLU A 298 -16.80 19.02 -3.54
C GLU A 298 -17.47 18.83 -4.90
N ASP A 299 -16.71 18.35 -5.89
CA ASP A 299 -17.20 18.06 -7.24
C ASP A 299 -18.14 16.83 -7.31
N GLY A 300 -18.38 16.16 -6.17
CA GLY A 300 -19.17 14.93 -6.09
C GLY A 300 -18.44 13.72 -6.69
N GLY A 301 -17.13 13.85 -6.96
CA GLY A 301 -16.28 12.84 -7.57
C GLY A 301 -15.87 11.69 -6.64
N GLY A 302 -16.53 11.51 -5.49
CA GLY A 302 -16.19 10.48 -4.49
C GLY A 302 -15.29 11.02 -3.37
N ARG A 303 -14.54 10.13 -2.71
CA ARG A 303 -13.63 10.49 -1.61
C ARG A 303 -12.17 10.40 -2.03
N ILE A 304 -11.35 11.31 -1.53
CA ILE A 304 -9.91 11.35 -1.80
C ILE A 304 -9.12 11.05 -0.54
N ALA A 305 -8.23 10.06 -0.62
CA ALA A 305 -7.28 9.75 0.45
C ALA A 305 -6.11 10.75 0.42
N MET A 306 -5.58 11.09 1.59
CA MET A 306 -4.58 12.14 1.69
C MET A 306 -3.47 11.83 2.69
N PHE A 307 -2.30 12.43 2.46
CA PHE A 307 -1.19 12.43 3.42
C PHE A 307 -0.35 13.73 3.28
N PRO A 308 0.13 14.32 4.40
CA PRO A 308 0.01 13.86 5.78
C PRO A 308 -1.26 14.38 6.49
N ASP A 309 -1.52 13.90 7.70
CA ASP A 309 -2.60 14.35 8.60
C ASP A 309 -2.17 15.48 9.56
N ALA A 310 -0.90 15.86 9.53
CA ALA A 310 -0.28 17.00 10.22
C ALA A 310 1.10 17.30 9.59
N VAL A 311 1.67 18.48 9.87
CA VAL A 311 3.03 18.84 9.42
C VAL A 311 4.05 17.76 9.81
N SER A 312 4.87 17.33 8.85
CA SER A 312 5.87 16.28 9.06
C SER A 312 7.21 16.59 8.41
N GLU A 313 8.10 17.24 9.16
CA GLU A 313 9.48 17.54 8.72
C GLU A 313 10.27 16.28 8.35
N ARG A 314 9.99 15.16 9.03
CA ARG A 314 10.58 13.86 8.68
C ARG A 314 10.15 13.42 7.28
N ALA A 315 8.85 13.48 6.99
CA ALA A 315 8.34 13.09 5.67
C ALA A 315 8.88 14.04 4.59
N GLN A 316 8.92 15.35 4.86
CA GLN A 316 9.53 16.33 3.96
C GLN A 316 11.00 16.01 3.65
N ARG A 317 11.81 15.68 4.68
CA ARG A 317 13.22 15.30 4.49
C ARG A 317 13.37 14.08 3.58
N HIS A 318 12.61 13.02 3.83
CA HIS A 318 12.70 11.80 3.04
C HIS A 318 12.30 12.04 1.58
N VAL A 319 11.28 12.87 1.33
CA VAL A 319 10.91 13.26 -0.05
C VAL A 319 12.07 14.01 -0.73
N ARG A 320 12.72 14.98 -0.07
CA ARG A 320 13.87 15.68 -0.65
C ARG A 320 15.02 14.73 -1.02
N GLU A 321 15.32 13.78 -0.15
CA GLU A 321 16.39 12.80 -0.38
C GLU A 321 16.06 11.85 -1.54
N LEU A 322 14.82 11.37 -1.64
CA LEU A 322 14.37 10.58 -2.80
C LEU A 322 14.41 11.39 -4.10
N THR A 323 13.99 12.66 -4.07
CA THR A 323 14.09 13.57 -5.22
C THR A 323 15.53 13.76 -5.66
N ALA A 324 16.47 13.89 -4.72
CA ALA A 324 17.89 14.01 -5.04
C ALA A 324 18.43 12.73 -5.69
N LEU A 325 18.03 11.55 -5.20
CA LEU A 325 18.38 10.26 -5.81
C LEU A 325 17.82 10.13 -7.23
N ALA A 326 16.56 10.50 -7.45
CA ALA A 326 15.93 10.47 -8.77
C ALA A 326 16.63 11.41 -9.76
N LYS A 327 16.97 12.63 -9.34
CA LYS A 327 17.76 13.59 -10.14
C LYS A 327 19.16 13.09 -10.46
N ALA A 328 19.75 12.27 -9.59
CA ALA A 328 21.03 11.61 -9.83
C ALA A 328 20.91 10.34 -10.71
N GLY A 329 19.71 10.04 -11.22
CA GLY A 329 19.44 8.93 -12.12
C GLY A 329 19.12 7.61 -11.43
N ALA A 330 18.93 7.57 -10.10
CA ALA A 330 18.47 6.37 -9.39
C ALA A 330 16.95 6.19 -9.51
N SER A 331 16.46 4.95 -9.46
CA SER A 331 15.02 4.71 -9.40
C SER A 331 14.51 4.93 -7.98
N ALA A 332 13.39 5.65 -7.83
CA ALA A 332 12.80 5.95 -6.53
C ALA A 332 11.26 5.90 -6.58
N ALA A 333 10.63 5.54 -5.47
CA ALA A 333 9.19 5.58 -5.31
C ALA A 333 8.75 5.95 -3.89
N LEU A 334 7.62 6.63 -3.81
CA LEU A 334 6.83 6.85 -2.59
C LEU A 334 5.61 5.95 -2.65
N VAL A 335 5.51 5.02 -1.70
CA VAL A 335 4.37 4.12 -1.56
C VAL A 335 3.46 4.62 -0.45
N PHE A 336 2.21 4.93 -0.78
CA PHE A 336 1.21 5.36 0.20
C PHE A 336 0.28 4.19 0.48
N ALA A 337 0.48 3.49 1.60
CA ALA A 337 -0.47 2.49 2.07
C ALA A 337 -1.74 3.20 2.55
N VAL A 338 -2.76 3.21 1.70
CA VAL A 338 -4.09 3.74 1.98
C VAL A 338 -4.86 2.69 2.78
N LEU A 339 -5.06 2.95 4.07
CA LEU A 339 -5.57 1.95 5.03
C LEU A 339 -7.10 1.96 5.13
N ARG A 340 -7.77 2.14 4.00
CA ARG A 340 -9.23 2.32 3.83
C ARG A 340 -9.59 2.10 2.35
N ASP A 341 -10.79 1.64 2.05
CA ASP A 341 -11.25 1.29 0.68
C ASP A 341 -12.38 2.18 0.14
N ASP A 342 -12.75 3.23 0.86
CA ASP A 342 -13.82 4.15 0.48
C ASP A 342 -13.34 5.36 -0.34
N CYS A 343 -12.07 5.36 -0.78
CA CYS A 343 -11.48 6.42 -1.60
C CYS A 343 -11.25 5.95 -3.03
N ASN A 344 -11.39 6.85 -4.00
CA ASN A 344 -11.17 6.57 -5.42
C ASN A 344 -10.02 7.37 -6.04
N ALA A 345 -9.35 8.21 -5.26
CA ALA A 345 -8.15 8.95 -5.63
C ALA A 345 -7.26 9.17 -4.41
N TRP A 346 -6.02 9.60 -4.63
CA TRP A 346 -5.09 10.02 -3.60
C TRP A 346 -4.42 11.34 -3.94
N ALA A 347 -4.20 12.21 -2.94
CA ALA A 347 -3.49 13.49 -3.10
C ALA A 347 -2.54 13.78 -1.93
N PRO A 348 -1.45 14.55 -2.15
CA PRO A 348 -0.71 15.13 -1.04
C PRO A 348 -1.56 16.22 -0.37
N CYS A 349 -1.68 16.17 0.95
CA CYS A 349 -2.48 17.10 1.73
C CYS A 349 -1.76 18.45 1.89
N HIS A 350 -2.03 19.40 1.00
CA HIS A 350 -1.34 20.70 0.99
C HIS A 350 -1.71 21.56 2.20
N GLU A 351 -2.90 21.39 2.75
CA GLU A 351 -3.45 22.27 3.77
C GLU A 351 -3.02 21.82 5.16
N ARG A 352 -2.75 20.52 5.35
CA ARG A 352 -2.02 20.04 6.54
C ARG A 352 -0.53 20.37 6.47
N ASP A 353 0.09 20.22 5.31
CA ASP A 353 1.51 20.48 5.14
C ASP A 353 1.83 21.05 3.74
N PRO A 354 1.84 22.39 3.59
CA PRO A 354 2.07 23.04 2.31
C PRO A 354 3.45 22.72 1.72
N ALA A 355 4.45 22.53 2.59
CA ALA A 355 5.80 22.19 2.18
C ALA A 355 5.87 20.77 1.64
N TYR A 356 5.23 19.81 2.31
CA TYR A 356 5.13 18.43 1.82
C TYR A 356 4.44 18.36 0.46
N GLY A 357 3.31 19.05 0.29
CA GLY A 357 2.59 19.07 -0.98
C GLY A 357 3.44 19.59 -2.15
N ARG A 358 4.22 20.67 -1.94
CA ARG A 358 5.18 21.14 -2.96
C ARG A 358 6.27 20.11 -3.24
N LEU A 359 6.86 19.52 -2.20
CA LEU A 359 7.94 18.56 -2.34
C LEU A 359 7.51 17.28 -3.08
N VAL A 360 6.29 16.80 -2.88
CA VAL A 360 5.76 15.64 -3.61
C VAL A 360 5.58 15.94 -5.10
N ARG A 361 5.10 17.14 -5.45
CA ARG A 361 5.02 17.58 -6.86
C ARG A 361 6.40 17.65 -7.50
N GLU A 362 7.38 18.23 -6.79
CA GLU A 362 8.78 18.27 -7.24
C GLU A 362 9.38 16.87 -7.40
N ALA A 363 9.07 15.95 -6.48
CA ALA A 363 9.51 14.56 -6.55
C ALA A 363 8.94 13.84 -7.77
N ALA A 364 7.64 13.98 -8.02
CA ALA A 364 6.97 13.42 -9.19
C ALA A 364 7.57 13.97 -10.50
N ALA A 365 7.77 15.29 -10.58
CA ALA A 365 8.41 15.93 -11.73
C ALA A 365 9.87 15.48 -11.95
N ALA A 366 10.56 15.06 -10.88
CA ALA A 366 11.90 14.49 -10.94
C ALA A 366 11.93 12.97 -11.25
N GLY A 367 10.77 12.33 -11.46
CA GLY A 367 10.68 10.91 -11.78
C GLY A 367 10.51 9.97 -10.59
N VAL A 368 10.28 10.49 -9.37
CA VAL A 368 9.88 9.66 -8.23
C VAL A 368 8.46 9.13 -8.46
N ARG A 369 8.29 7.81 -8.50
CA ARG A 369 6.98 7.19 -8.72
C ARG A 369 6.12 7.32 -7.46
N LEU A 370 4.85 7.68 -7.64
CA LEU A 370 3.87 7.77 -6.55
C LEU A 370 2.92 6.60 -6.66
N LEU A 371 2.86 5.78 -5.61
CA LEU A 371 2.09 4.53 -5.58
C LEU A 371 1.13 4.51 -4.39
N PRO A 372 -0.09 5.06 -4.54
CA PRO A 372 -1.16 4.86 -3.56
C PRO A 372 -1.71 3.45 -3.68
N VAL A 373 -1.56 2.66 -2.62
CA VAL A 373 -1.88 1.23 -2.55
C VAL A 373 -2.99 1.04 -1.53
N VAL A 374 -4.13 0.50 -1.94
CA VAL A 374 -5.27 0.27 -1.06
C VAL A 374 -5.09 -1.05 -0.32
N CYS A 375 -5.01 -0.97 1.01
CA CYS A 375 -4.91 -2.09 1.93
C CYS A 375 -6.07 -2.01 2.92
N ALA A 376 -7.10 -2.83 2.72
CA ALA A 376 -8.36 -2.74 3.46
C ALA A 376 -8.70 -4.03 4.20
N LEU A 377 -9.43 -3.87 5.31
CA LEU A 377 -9.87 -4.98 6.15
C LEU A 377 -10.86 -5.87 5.39
N ASP A 378 -10.63 -7.16 5.42
CA ASP A 378 -11.62 -8.21 5.23
C ASP A 378 -11.97 -8.75 6.62
N GLU A 379 -13.11 -8.31 7.14
CA GLU A 379 -13.59 -8.68 8.49
C GLU A 379 -13.79 -10.19 8.62
N GLY A 380 -14.39 -10.81 7.60
CA GLY A 380 -14.70 -12.24 7.60
C GLY A 380 -13.45 -13.10 7.64
N ALA A 381 -12.38 -12.66 6.97
CA ALA A 381 -11.09 -13.34 7.00
C ALA A 381 -10.17 -12.89 8.15
N SER A 382 -10.56 -11.88 8.95
CA SER A 382 -9.67 -11.22 9.91
C SER A 382 -8.31 -10.87 9.30
N ALA A 383 -8.32 -10.28 8.10
CA ALA A 383 -7.14 -10.06 7.29
C ALA A 383 -7.18 -8.69 6.61
N VAL A 384 -6.01 -8.18 6.19
CA VAL A 384 -5.95 -7.03 5.28
C VAL A 384 -5.62 -7.54 3.89
N ARG A 385 -6.38 -7.07 2.90
CA ARG A 385 -6.19 -7.39 1.49
C ARG A 385 -5.72 -6.18 0.72
N PHE A 386 -4.89 -6.47 -0.29
CA PHE A 386 -4.62 -5.53 -1.36
C PHE A 386 -5.85 -5.41 -2.26
N ARG A 387 -6.31 -4.17 -2.49
CA ARG A 387 -7.48 -3.86 -3.32
C ARG A 387 -7.14 -3.10 -4.60
N GLY A 388 -5.85 -3.00 -4.93
CA GLY A 388 -5.36 -2.24 -6.08
C GLY A 388 -4.75 -0.91 -5.69
N THR A 389 -4.58 -0.04 -6.69
CA THR A 389 -3.98 1.29 -6.56
C THR A 389 -4.98 2.39 -6.86
N LEU A 390 -4.78 3.57 -6.29
CA LEU A 390 -5.59 4.76 -6.63
C LEU A 390 -4.87 5.67 -7.63
N PRO A 391 -5.62 6.36 -8.51
CA PRO A 391 -5.06 7.46 -9.29
C PRO A 391 -4.56 8.59 -8.35
N VAL A 392 -3.49 9.25 -8.78
CA VAL A 392 -2.91 10.39 -8.05
C VAL A 392 -3.46 11.69 -8.62
N ASP A 393 -3.97 12.55 -7.75
CA ASP A 393 -4.40 13.91 -8.07
C ASP A 393 -3.45 14.91 -7.38
N LEU A 394 -2.43 15.37 -8.11
CA LEU A 394 -1.43 16.30 -7.57
C LEU A 394 -1.94 17.73 -7.44
N ASP A 395 -2.99 18.09 -8.18
CA ASP A 395 -3.51 19.44 -8.27
C ASP A 395 -4.72 19.66 -7.37
N TYR A 396 -5.20 18.59 -6.73
CA TYR A 396 -6.22 18.67 -5.71
C TYR A 396 -5.87 19.71 -4.65
N LYS A 397 -6.83 20.60 -4.40
CA LYS A 397 -6.82 21.58 -3.33
C LYS A 397 -7.95 21.20 -2.40
N TRP A 398 -7.63 20.94 -1.14
CA TRP A 398 -8.64 20.66 -0.12
C TRP A 398 -9.52 21.89 0.02
N ALA A 399 -10.82 21.64 0.06
CA ALA A 399 -11.82 22.69 0.19
C ALA A 399 -12.17 23.11 1.64
N GLY A 400 -11.61 22.52 2.70
CA GLY A 400 -11.93 22.88 4.08
C GLY A 400 -11.40 21.96 5.17
#